data_AF-A0A951XVA3-F1
#
_entry.id   AF-A0A951XVA3-F1
#
_cell.length_a   1.000
_cell.length_b   1.000
_cell.length_c   1.000
_cell.angle_alpha   90.00
_cell.angle_beta   90.00
_cell.angle_gamma   90.00
#
_symmetry.space_group_name_H-M   'P 1'
#
loop_
_entity.id
_entity.type
_entity.pdbx_description
1 polymer ?
#
loop_
_entity_poly.entity_id
_entity_poly.type
_entity_poly.pdbx_seq_one_letter_code
_entity_poly.pdbx_strand_id
1 'polypeptide(L)'
;MTVRRMYTHRVQPRLDADEWRRLLRRAERSLKARLSSGELTADELAPAVLAALPAHVGKWLRGRLEVMGLRAGARVPFDVLDGPRCPADLRGGARELVRLALFGPPGQGRPTDAKQRERLFQQLSAEVVREARDLKTLDVLAARVLRQAEVQRDGVLQSMLQNFLAERRAQLAMPDSRARAPAELVSSLWHRVEGSGAGGGNAAEAQASFERVRHEFDERLVQFDPGGAQVTLRRLEALQSRFAALLPAAAIDRARADLARMEQRRQELHAEIDALAVWATAAAREGKHDEAAQALRRLSTLHASRPLLLSDARFNEIRRRITEASRVHEDRLAVEALLARERAVAGELRSLAESIRRFHDVARRESSESAEYAAALAEYRAAVESVRTHDTEWLTALTLELDELLADLHDTSDRAEQHVSRFIENVREALAKLRRNVARLDGRLDSA
;
A
#
# COMPACT_ATOMS: atom_id res chain seq x y z
N MET A 1 39.92 -28.21 12.87
CA MET A 1 39.64 -27.70 14.23
C MET A 1 39.62 -26.18 14.17
N THR A 2 38.43 -25.60 13.96
CA THR A 2 38.26 -24.14 13.86
C THR A 2 37.68 -23.65 15.16
N VAL A 3 38.49 -22.93 15.93
CA VAL A 3 38.13 -22.38 17.24
C VAL A 3 36.90 -21.49 17.09
N ARG A 4 35.74 -22.00 17.52
CA ARG A 4 34.54 -21.19 17.80
C ARG A 4 34.95 -20.17 18.87
N ARG A 5 35.30 -18.95 18.46
CA ARG A 5 35.32 -17.80 19.37
C ARG A 5 33.92 -17.73 19.97
N MET A 6 33.78 -18.11 21.23
CA MET A 6 32.61 -17.84 22.04
C MET A 6 32.38 -16.33 21.96
N TYR A 7 31.43 -15.92 21.13
CA TYR A 7 30.91 -14.56 21.17
C TYR A 7 30.27 -14.41 22.53
N THR A 8 31.01 -13.80 23.47
CA THR A 8 30.46 -13.29 24.72
C THR A 8 29.17 -12.56 24.37
N HIS A 9 28.03 -13.12 24.78
CA HIS A 9 26.73 -12.50 24.65
C HIS A 9 26.82 -11.12 25.32
N ARG A 10 27.01 -10.06 24.53
CA ARG A 10 26.92 -8.70 25.03
C ARG A 10 25.46 -8.49 25.38
N VAL A 11 25.20 -8.55 26.68
CA VAL A 11 23.91 -8.26 27.29
C VAL A 11 23.39 -6.94 26.72
N GLN A 12 22.12 -6.92 26.30
CA GLN A 12 21.48 -5.70 25.85
C GLN A 12 21.60 -4.64 26.94
N PRO A 13 22.00 -3.40 26.61
CA PRO A 13 21.95 -2.30 27.56
C PRO A 13 20.56 -2.24 28.20
N ARG A 14 20.49 -2.29 29.53
CA ARG A 14 19.24 -2.10 30.27
C ARG A 14 18.91 -0.62 30.26
N LEU A 15 18.24 -0.19 29.20
CA LEU A 15 17.80 1.17 28.99
C LEU A 15 16.28 1.21 28.97
N ASP A 16 15.70 2.24 29.58
CA ASP A 16 14.26 2.49 29.51
C ASP A 16 13.84 3.06 28.14
N ALA A 17 12.52 3.21 27.93
CA ALA A 17 11.98 3.72 26.67
C ALA A 17 12.43 5.15 26.35
N ASP A 18 12.65 5.99 27.37
CA ASP A 18 13.06 7.39 27.19
C ASP A 18 14.53 7.50 26.82
N GLU A 19 15.38 6.67 27.42
CA GLU A 19 16.78 6.55 27.08
C GLU A 19 16.97 6.09 25.64
N TRP A 20 16.21 5.08 25.19
CA TRP A 20 16.20 4.68 23.77
C TRP A 20 15.77 5.83 22.85
N ARG A 21 14.70 6.56 23.20
CA ARG A 21 14.25 7.73 22.42
C ARG A 21 15.30 8.84 22.37
N ARG A 22 16.04 9.08 23.45
CA ARG A 22 17.14 10.07 23.46
C ARG A 22 18.30 9.65 22.57
N LEU A 23 18.68 8.37 22.60
CA LEU A 23 19.74 7.83 21.76
C LEU A 23 19.38 7.87 20.28
N LEU A 24 18.14 7.53 19.93
CA LEU A 24 17.63 7.64 18.55
C LEU A 24 17.73 9.09 18.04
N ARG A 25 17.18 10.06 18.78
CA ARG A 25 17.25 11.49 18.43
C ARG A 25 18.68 12.03 18.32
N ARG A 26 19.63 11.46 19.07
CA ARG A 26 21.05 11.81 18.99
C ARG A 26 21.67 11.27 17.70
N ALA A 27 21.39 10.01 17.35
CA ALA A 27 21.84 9.40 16.10
C ALA A 27 21.23 10.10 14.87
N GLU A 28 19.93 10.41 14.89
CA GLU A 28 19.26 11.13 13.82
C GLU A 28 19.85 12.52 13.58
N ARG A 29 20.11 13.29 14.64
CA ARG A 29 20.77 14.60 14.52
C ARG A 29 22.16 14.48 13.90
N SER A 30 22.93 13.47 14.31
CA SER A 30 24.25 13.21 13.74
C SER A 30 24.18 12.85 12.25
N LEU A 31 23.17 12.08 11.84
CA LEU A 31 22.95 11.75 10.42
C LEU A 31 22.49 12.97 9.62
N LYS A 32 21.52 13.75 10.13
CA LYS A 32 21.04 14.98 9.49
C LYS A 32 22.17 15.99 9.27
N ALA A 33 23.06 16.15 10.25
CA ALA A 33 24.23 17.03 10.13
C ALA A 33 25.26 16.56 9.08
N ARG A 34 25.31 15.26 8.78
CA ARG A 34 26.14 14.72 7.70
C ARG A 34 25.41 14.79 6.35
N LEU A 35 24.10 14.60 6.34
CA LEU A 35 23.26 14.72 5.15
C LEU A 35 23.23 16.12 4.55
N SER A 36 23.45 17.17 5.35
CA SER A 36 23.62 18.52 4.81
C SER A 36 24.85 18.67 3.89
N SER A 37 25.74 17.68 3.84
CA SER A 37 26.88 17.63 2.91
C SER A 37 26.69 16.70 1.70
N GLY A 38 25.53 16.04 1.56
CA GLY A 38 25.22 15.13 0.45
C GLY A 38 24.59 13.81 0.91
N GLU A 39 24.45 12.86 -0.02
CA GLU A 39 23.91 11.54 0.28
C GLU A 39 24.94 10.66 1.00
N LEU A 40 24.51 10.00 2.08
CA LEU A 40 25.30 8.98 2.77
C LEU A 40 25.04 7.61 2.15
N THR A 41 26.11 6.93 1.79
CA THR A 41 26.09 5.53 1.37
C THR A 41 25.76 4.59 2.54
N ALA A 42 25.32 3.37 2.23
CA ALA A 42 25.08 2.33 3.24
C ALA A 42 26.31 2.08 4.14
N ASP A 43 27.51 2.31 3.61
CA ASP A 43 28.78 2.10 4.29
C ASP A 43 29.12 3.24 5.26
N GLU A 44 28.50 4.40 5.11
CA GLU A 44 28.70 5.59 5.95
C GLU A 44 27.63 5.70 7.05
N LEU A 45 26.43 5.16 6.80
CA LEU A 45 25.29 5.21 7.72
C LEU A 45 25.58 4.52 9.05
N ALA A 46 25.94 3.23 9.02
CA ALA A 46 26.18 2.47 10.25
C ALA A 46 27.32 3.06 11.10
N PRO A 47 28.50 3.42 10.54
CA PRO A 47 29.55 4.10 11.30
C PRO A 47 29.10 5.44 11.91
N ALA A 48 28.31 6.24 11.19
CA ALA A 48 27.80 7.52 11.69
C ALA A 48 26.85 7.33 12.88
N VAL A 49 25.93 6.37 12.80
CA VAL A 49 25.04 6.03 13.92
C VAL A 49 25.85 5.50 15.11
N LEU A 50 26.79 4.57 14.88
CA LEU A 50 27.60 3.99 15.94
C LEU A 50 28.48 5.03 16.65
N ALA A 51 29.00 6.03 15.92
CA ALA A 51 29.80 7.12 16.49
C ALA A 51 28.96 8.11 17.32
N ALA A 52 27.66 8.23 17.02
CA ALA A 52 26.75 9.10 17.76
C ALA A 52 26.32 8.52 19.12
N LEU A 53 26.52 7.22 19.36
CA LEU A 53 26.04 6.50 20.54
C LEU A 53 27.12 6.41 21.65
N PRO A 54 26.71 6.26 22.93
CA PRO A 54 27.65 5.90 24.00
C PRO A 54 28.42 4.62 23.66
N ALA A 55 29.70 4.57 24.04
CA ALA A 55 30.62 3.53 23.61
C ALA A 55 30.10 2.10 23.87
N HIS A 56 29.45 1.85 25.02
CA HIS A 56 28.89 0.53 25.36
C HIS A 56 27.71 0.14 24.45
N VAL A 57 26.80 1.08 24.13
CA VAL A 57 25.68 0.84 23.20
C VAL A 57 26.19 0.64 21.78
N GLY A 58 27.13 1.49 21.33
CA GLY A 58 27.75 1.34 20.01
C GLY A 58 28.47 0.00 19.86
N LYS A 59 29.22 -0.45 20.87
CA LYS A 59 29.88 -1.77 20.87
C LYS A 59 28.87 -2.92 20.79
N TRP A 60 27.74 -2.79 21.47
CA TRP A 60 26.67 -3.78 21.44
C TRP A 60 26.00 -3.84 20.07
N LEU A 61 25.57 -2.68 19.55
CA LEU A 61 24.89 -2.57 18.25
C LEU A 61 25.77 -3.08 17.11
N ARG A 62 27.06 -2.72 17.09
CA ARG A 62 28.03 -3.22 16.12
C ARG A 62 28.10 -4.76 16.12
N GLY A 63 28.17 -5.36 17.32
CA GLY A 63 28.19 -6.82 17.44
C GLY A 63 26.93 -7.48 16.90
N ARG A 64 25.77 -6.83 17.03
CA ARG A 64 24.50 -7.35 16.48
C ARG A 64 24.43 -7.24 14.97
N LEU A 65 24.85 -6.11 14.41
CA LEU A 65 24.97 -5.94 12.96
C LEU A 65 25.89 -7.01 12.36
N GLU A 66 27.05 -7.27 12.98
CA GLU A 66 27.98 -8.32 12.55
C GLU A 66 27.37 -9.73 12.62
N VAL A 67 26.69 -10.08 13.71
CA VAL A 67 26.03 -11.40 13.89
C VAL A 67 24.91 -11.61 12.87
N MET A 68 24.17 -10.56 12.52
CA MET A 68 23.13 -10.62 11.50
C MET A 68 23.68 -10.66 10.06
N GLY A 69 25.01 -10.66 9.88
CA GLY A 69 25.64 -10.60 8.57
C GLY A 69 25.47 -9.24 7.88
N LEU A 70 25.07 -8.22 8.63
CA LEU A 70 24.81 -6.87 8.17
C LEU A 70 26.13 -6.11 8.11
N ARG A 71 26.87 -6.37 7.04
CA ARG A 71 28.09 -5.64 6.69
C ARG A 71 27.74 -4.42 5.85
N ALA A 72 28.69 -3.49 5.76
CA ALA A 72 28.73 -2.48 4.71
C ALA A 72 28.47 -3.16 3.35
N GLY A 73 27.48 -2.66 2.59
CA GLY A 73 27.04 -3.22 1.30
C GLY A 73 26.12 -4.45 1.36
N ALA A 74 25.72 -4.96 2.53
CA ALA A 74 24.81 -6.10 2.61
C ALA A 74 23.42 -5.74 2.04
N ARG A 75 22.84 -6.62 1.22
CA ARG A 75 21.46 -6.48 0.74
C ARG A 75 20.49 -6.99 1.81
N VAL A 76 19.95 -6.06 2.56
CA VAL A 76 19.03 -6.36 3.67
C VAL A 76 17.59 -6.15 3.20
N PRO A 77 16.72 -7.18 3.26
CA PRO A 77 15.28 -6.98 3.07
C PRO A 77 14.73 -5.93 4.05
N PHE A 78 13.89 -5.03 3.57
CA PHE A 78 13.35 -3.92 4.37
C PHE A 78 12.52 -4.41 5.58
N ASP A 79 11.87 -5.56 5.41
CA ASP A 79 11.01 -6.22 6.40
C ASP A 79 11.76 -7.10 7.40
N VAL A 80 13.10 -7.21 7.31
CA VAL A 80 13.87 -8.12 8.18
C VAL A 80 13.69 -7.80 9.67
N LEU A 81 13.44 -6.53 10.00
CA LEU A 81 13.22 -6.05 11.36
C LEU A 81 11.75 -6.07 11.79
N ASP A 82 10.83 -6.21 10.84
CA ASP A 82 9.39 -6.17 11.05
C ASP A 82 8.76 -7.58 11.07
N GLY A 83 9.50 -8.59 10.56
CA GLY A 83 9.06 -9.99 10.54
C GLY A 83 9.29 -10.76 11.85
N PRO A 84 8.67 -11.96 11.98
CA PRO A 84 8.78 -12.82 13.16
C PRO A 84 10.21 -13.34 13.43
N ARG A 85 11.10 -13.21 12.44
CA ARG A 85 12.52 -13.58 12.53
C ARG A 85 13.39 -12.49 13.18
N CYS A 86 12.84 -11.32 13.51
CA CYS A 86 13.56 -10.27 14.19
C CYS A 86 13.98 -10.73 15.61
N PRO A 87 15.29 -10.73 15.93
CA PRO A 87 15.79 -11.13 17.25
C PRO A 87 15.10 -10.37 18.39
N ALA A 88 14.75 -11.07 19.47
CA ALA A 88 13.99 -10.48 20.56
C ALA A 88 14.69 -9.28 21.22
N ASP A 89 16.01 -9.29 21.24
CA ASP A 89 16.86 -8.21 21.79
C ASP A 89 16.97 -6.98 20.88
N LEU A 90 16.44 -7.06 19.65
CA LEU A 90 16.34 -5.94 18.71
C LEU A 90 14.92 -5.38 18.60
N ARG A 91 13.97 -5.85 19.41
CA ARG A 91 12.61 -5.30 19.45
C ARG A 91 12.55 -3.99 20.25
N GLY A 92 11.51 -3.19 20.03
CA GLY A 92 11.31 -1.92 20.72
C GLY A 92 12.30 -0.84 20.29
N GLY A 93 12.78 -0.02 21.24
CA GLY A 93 13.65 1.14 20.93
C GLY A 93 14.99 0.80 20.27
N ALA A 94 15.50 -0.42 20.49
CA ALA A 94 16.68 -0.92 19.79
C ALA A 94 16.43 -1.12 18.29
N ARG A 95 15.20 -1.49 17.90
CA ARG A 95 14.81 -1.72 16.50
C ARG A 95 15.04 -0.48 15.65
N GLU A 96 14.61 0.67 16.16
CA GLU A 96 14.68 1.93 15.43
C GLU A 96 16.14 2.39 15.23
N LEU A 97 17.03 2.12 16.20
CA LEU A 97 18.46 2.39 16.01
C LEU A 97 19.10 1.45 14.98
N VAL A 98 18.71 0.18 14.95
CA VAL A 98 19.16 -0.75 13.90
C VAL A 98 18.62 -0.31 12.54
N ARG A 99 17.34 0.07 12.46
CA ARG A 99 16.69 0.57 11.25
C ARG A 99 17.42 1.81 10.72
N LEU A 100 17.71 2.76 11.60
CA LEU A 100 18.44 3.98 11.27
C LEU A 100 19.88 3.68 10.80
N ALA A 101 20.57 2.71 11.41
CA ALA A 101 21.92 2.31 11.02
C ALA A 101 21.97 1.61 9.66
N LEU A 102 20.90 0.91 9.26
CA LEU A 102 20.84 0.15 8.01
C LEU A 102 20.27 0.96 6.84
N PHE A 103 19.25 1.76 7.09
CA PHE A 103 18.45 2.39 6.05
C PHE A 103 18.53 3.91 6.08
N GLY A 104 19.19 4.50 7.08
CA GLY A 104 19.24 5.94 7.27
C GLY A 104 17.89 6.50 7.78
N PRO A 105 17.76 7.84 7.85
CA PRO A 105 16.50 8.45 8.23
C PRO A 105 15.40 8.18 7.17
N PRO A 106 14.12 8.33 7.55
CA PRO A 106 13.01 8.18 6.61
C PRO A 106 13.24 9.01 5.35
N GLY A 107 13.19 8.36 4.19
CA GLY A 107 13.45 8.99 2.89
C GLY A 107 14.85 8.76 2.30
N GLN A 108 15.84 8.34 3.10
CA GLN A 108 17.19 8.05 2.57
C GLN A 108 17.36 6.60 2.08
N GLY A 109 16.53 5.67 2.58
CA GLY A 109 16.49 4.27 2.16
C GLY A 109 15.41 3.99 1.12
N ARG A 110 15.68 4.30 -0.15
CA ARG A 110 14.96 3.80 -1.36
C ARG A 110 13.41 3.83 -1.35
N PRO A 111 12.84 5.04 -1.46
CA PRO A 111 11.67 5.24 -2.33
C PRO A 111 11.90 6.32 -3.40
N THR A 112 12.96 7.12 -3.30
CA THR A 112 13.24 8.22 -4.25
C THR A 112 13.75 7.71 -5.58
N ASP A 113 14.74 6.81 -5.63
CA ASP A 113 15.22 6.26 -6.91
C ASP A 113 14.15 5.43 -7.62
N ALA A 114 13.34 4.68 -6.87
CA ALA A 114 12.25 3.90 -7.45
C ALA A 114 11.13 4.82 -7.97
N LYS A 115 10.71 5.82 -7.19
CA LYS A 115 9.73 6.83 -7.63
C LYS A 115 10.26 7.71 -8.74
N GLN A 116 11.54 8.05 -8.73
CA GLN A 116 12.21 8.83 -9.77
C GLN A 116 12.36 8.00 -11.04
N ARG A 117 12.75 6.72 -10.93
CA ARG A 117 12.75 5.76 -12.04
C ARG A 117 11.36 5.63 -12.63
N GLU A 118 10.35 5.46 -11.80
CA GLU A 118 8.97 5.31 -12.26
C GLU A 118 8.44 6.60 -12.90
N ARG A 119 8.75 7.77 -12.31
CA ARG A 119 8.41 9.08 -12.89
C ARG A 119 9.11 9.33 -14.23
N LEU A 120 10.42 9.06 -14.31
CA LEU A 120 11.20 9.19 -15.55
C LEU A 120 10.70 8.20 -16.61
N PHE A 121 10.41 6.95 -16.22
CA PHE A 121 9.82 5.95 -17.10
C PHE A 121 8.47 6.43 -17.65
N GLN A 122 7.56 6.91 -16.80
CA GLN A 122 6.26 7.42 -17.21
C GLN A 122 6.39 8.64 -18.13
N GLN A 123 7.25 9.60 -17.79
CA GLN A 123 7.50 10.80 -18.57
C GLN A 123 8.03 10.46 -19.97
N LEU A 124 9.10 9.64 -20.05
CA LEU A 124 9.74 9.28 -21.31
C LEU A 124 8.85 8.36 -22.17
N SER A 125 8.09 7.46 -21.54
CA SER A 125 7.12 6.62 -22.25
C SER A 125 5.99 7.46 -22.85
N ALA A 126 5.49 8.46 -22.11
CA ALA A 126 4.47 9.38 -22.60
C ALA A 126 4.99 10.24 -23.77
N GLU A 127 6.24 10.73 -23.69
CA GLU A 127 6.89 11.45 -24.78
C GLU A 127 6.97 10.60 -26.05
N VAL A 128 7.42 9.35 -25.93
CA VAL A 128 7.48 8.39 -27.04
C VAL A 128 6.09 8.15 -27.63
N VAL A 129 5.05 7.93 -26.83
CA VAL A 129 3.68 7.70 -27.34
C VAL A 129 3.15 8.90 -28.09
N ARG A 130 3.44 10.11 -27.61
CA ARG A 130 2.97 11.36 -28.20
C ARG A 130 3.66 11.68 -29.53
N GLU A 131 4.95 11.38 -29.65
CA GLU A 131 5.79 11.81 -30.79
C GLU A 131 6.04 10.70 -31.82
N ALA A 132 6.03 9.42 -31.42
CA ALA A 132 6.25 8.29 -32.32
C ALA A 132 4.97 7.91 -33.08
N ARG A 133 4.77 8.53 -34.25
CA ARG A 133 3.63 8.27 -35.15
C ARG A 133 3.87 7.14 -36.15
N ASP A 134 5.13 6.85 -36.43
CA ASP A 134 5.57 5.80 -37.35
C ASP A 134 6.86 5.14 -36.85
N LEU A 135 7.29 4.05 -37.50
CA LEU A 135 8.51 3.33 -37.12
C LEU A 135 9.76 4.21 -37.20
N LYS A 136 9.83 5.12 -38.18
CA LYS A 136 11.00 5.97 -38.41
C LYS A 136 11.18 7.00 -37.30
N THR A 137 10.08 7.63 -36.87
CA THR A 137 10.04 8.56 -35.74
C THR A 137 10.29 7.86 -34.42
N LEU A 138 9.78 6.62 -34.25
CA LEU A 138 10.09 5.80 -33.08
C LEU A 138 11.59 5.50 -32.95
N ASP A 139 12.27 5.14 -34.03
CA ASP A 139 13.70 4.80 -33.98
C ASP A 139 14.58 6.00 -33.59
N VAL A 140 14.26 7.19 -34.08
CA VAL A 140 14.95 8.44 -33.70
C VAL A 140 14.72 8.77 -32.23
N LEU A 141 13.49 8.63 -31.74
CA LEU A 141 13.14 8.89 -30.34
C LEU A 141 13.76 7.85 -29.40
N ALA A 142 13.76 6.58 -29.78
CA ALA A 142 14.41 5.50 -29.04
C ALA A 142 15.91 5.79 -28.83
N ALA A 143 16.60 6.20 -29.90
CA ALA A 143 18.02 6.57 -29.82
C ALA A 143 18.25 7.79 -28.92
N ARG A 144 17.35 8.78 -28.93
CA ARG A 144 17.42 9.97 -28.06
C ARG A 144 17.21 9.61 -26.59
N VAL A 145 16.13 8.90 -26.28
CA VAL A 145 15.75 8.51 -24.91
C VAL A 145 16.82 7.63 -24.27
N LEU A 146 17.33 6.62 -25.00
CA LEU A 146 18.36 5.72 -24.47
C LEU A 146 19.75 6.37 -24.33
N ARG A 147 19.96 7.57 -24.88
CA ARG A 147 21.20 8.35 -24.73
C ARG A 147 21.15 9.36 -23.59
N GLN A 148 20.02 9.53 -22.90
CA GLN A 148 19.93 10.41 -21.74
C GLN A 148 20.83 9.88 -20.61
N ALA A 149 21.54 10.79 -19.94
CA ALA A 149 22.55 10.43 -18.94
C ALA A 149 21.93 9.68 -17.75
N GLU A 150 20.71 10.03 -17.38
CA GLU A 150 19.93 9.41 -16.32
C GLU A 150 19.55 7.96 -16.65
N VAL A 151 19.21 7.70 -17.92
CA VAL A 151 18.87 6.35 -18.41
C VAL A 151 20.12 5.48 -18.52
N GLN A 152 21.25 6.03 -18.97
CA GLN A 152 22.51 5.29 -19.06
C GLN A 152 23.09 4.90 -17.69
N ARG A 153 22.82 5.71 -16.66
CA ARG A 153 23.27 5.44 -15.28
C ARG A 153 22.40 4.39 -14.57
N ASP A 154 21.14 4.24 -14.96
CA ASP A 154 20.20 3.27 -14.36
C ASP A 154 19.85 2.14 -15.35
N GLY A 155 20.57 1.01 -15.24
CA GLY A 155 20.36 -0.16 -16.10
C GLY A 155 18.96 -0.79 -15.98
N VAL A 156 18.25 -0.59 -14.88
CA VAL A 156 16.86 -1.07 -14.72
C VAL A 156 15.92 -0.18 -15.53
N LEU A 157 16.05 1.14 -15.41
CA LEU A 157 15.29 2.10 -16.23
C LEU A 157 15.54 1.87 -17.72
N GLN A 158 16.80 1.66 -18.10
CA GLN A 158 17.18 1.35 -19.47
C GLN A 158 16.47 0.09 -19.99
N SER A 159 16.44 -0.98 -19.20
CA SER A 159 15.78 -2.24 -19.56
C SER A 159 14.25 -2.07 -19.70
N MET A 160 13.62 -1.32 -18.79
CA MET A 160 12.19 -1.02 -18.86
C MET A 160 11.84 -0.25 -20.13
N LEU A 161 12.62 0.79 -20.48
CA LEU A 161 12.41 1.58 -21.68
C LEU A 161 12.67 0.76 -22.96
N GLN A 162 13.66 -0.13 -22.97
CA GLN A 162 13.91 -1.02 -24.11
C GLN A 162 12.72 -1.97 -24.36
N ASN A 163 12.15 -2.56 -23.30
CA ASN A 163 10.97 -3.41 -23.42
C ASN A 163 9.76 -2.63 -23.94
N PHE A 164 9.50 -1.45 -23.38
CA PHE A 164 8.43 -0.57 -23.84
C PHE A 164 8.59 -0.16 -25.31
N LEU A 165 9.80 0.22 -25.73
CA LEU A 165 10.10 0.57 -27.11
C LEU A 165 9.94 -0.61 -28.07
N ALA A 166 10.28 -1.84 -27.64
CA ALA A 166 10.06 -3.04 -28.41
C ALA A 166 8.56 -3.33 -28.61
N GLU A 167 7.75 -3.22 -27.56
CA GLU A 167 6.29 -3.34 -27.63
C GLU A 167 5.69 -2.26 -28.55
N ARG A 168 6.12 -1.00 -28.41
CA ARG A 168 5.64 0.09 -29.27
C ARG A 168 6.03 -0.12 -30.73
N ARG A 169 7.23 -0.63 -31.00
CA ARG A 169 7.68 -1.00 -32.35
C ARG A 169 6.80 -2.11 -32.92
N ALA A 170 6.46 -3.13 -32.12
CA ALA A 170 5.53 -4.17 -32.55
C ALA A 170 4.14 -3.60 -32.86
N GLN A 171 3.62 -2.68 -32.03
CA GLN A 171 2.33 -2.01 -32.27
C GLN A 171 2.31 -1.17 -33.55
N LEU A 172 3.37 -0.39 -33.83
CA LEU A 172 3.47 0.43 -35.04
C LEU A 172 3.81 -0.38 -36.30
N ALA A 173 4.44 -1.54 -36.14
CA ALA A 173 4.69 -2.49 -37.23
C ALA A 173 3.46 -3.32 -37.58
N MET A 174 2.46 -3.39 -36.69
CA MET A 174 1.16 -3.94 -37.07
C MET A 174 0.52 -2.99 -38.09
N PRO A 175 0.14 -3.47 -39.28
CA PRO A 175 -0.56 -2.64 -40.25
C PRO A 175 -1.83 -2.09 -39.59
N ASP A 176 -2.03 -0.77 -39.77
CA ASP A 176 -3.08 0.04 -39.17
C ASP A 176 -4.47 -0.53 -39.48
N SER A 177 -4.88 -1.51 -38.69
CA SER A 177 -6.12 -2.28 -38.82
C SER A 177 -7.22 -1.68 -37.94
N ARG A 178 -6.96 -0.50 -37.34
CA ARG A 178 -7.89 0.22 -36.47
C ARG A 178 -8.52 1.46 -37.10
N ALA A 179 -8.15 1.84 -38.33
CA ALA A 179 -8.73 2.99 -39.04
C ALA A 179 -9.51 2.64 -40.33
N ARG A 180 -9.67 1.37 -40.68
CA ARG A 180 -10.60 0.95 -41.75
C ARG A 180 -11.77 0.22 -41.14
N ALA A 181 -12.97 0.73 -41.43
CA ALA A 181 -14.22 0.05 -41.14
C ALA A 181 -14.13 -1.44 -41.55
N PRO A 182 -14.73 -2.37 -40.79
CA PRO A 182 -14.66 -3.81 -41.09
C PRO A 182 -15.14 -4.20 -42.50
N ALA A 183 -15.83 -3.32 -43.22
CA ALA A 183 -16.37 -3.60 -44.54
C ALA A 183 -15.32 -3.63 -45.68
N GLU A 184 -14.24 -2.84 -45.61
CA GLU A 184 -13.32 -2.66 -46.76
C GLU A 184 -12.10 -3.60 -46.73
N LEU A 185 -11.63 -4.01 -45.56
CA LEU A 185 -10.56 -5.01 -45.42
C LEU A 185 -11.04 -6.42 -45.76
N VAL A 186 -12.34 -6.68 -45.60
CA VAL A 186 -12.99 -7.87 -46.13
C VAL A 186 -12.97 -7.81 -47.66
N SER A 187 -13.35 -6.71 -48.30
CA SER A 187 -13.38 -6.60 -49.78
C SER A 187 -12.01 -6.80 -50.48
N SER A 188 -10.90 -6.27 -49.94
CA SER A 188 -9.58 -6.39 -50.62
C SER A 188 -8.91 -7.76 -50.50
N LEU A 189 -9.16 -8.50 -49.42
CA LEU A 189 -8.74 -9.91 -49.30
C LEU A 189 -9.71 -10.86 -50.02
N TRP A 190 -10.99 -10.49 -50.10
CA TRP A 190 -11.97 -11.21 -50.92
C TRP A 190 -11.63 -11.12 -52.41
N HIS A 191 -11.30 -9.95 -52.95
CA HIS A 191 -10.94 -9.84 -54.37
C HIS A 191 -9.63 -10.56 -54.75
N ARG A 192 -8.71 -10.76 -53.80
CA ARG A 192 -7.49 -11.56 -54.04
C ARG A 192 -7.72 -13.07 -53.97
N VAL A 193 -8.82 -13.51 -53.35
CA VAL A 193 -9.26 -14.93 -53.25
C VAL A 193 -10.35 -15.26 -54.28
N GLU A 194 -11.09 -14.26 -54.77
CA GLU A 194 -12.08 -14.35 -55.84
C GLU A 194 -11.46 -14.28 -57.24
N GLY A 195 -10.28 -13.67 -57.40
CA GLY A 195 -9.59 -13.55 -58.70
C GLY A 195 -8.92 -14.83 -59.22
N SER A 196 -8.86 -15.89 -58.43
CA SER A 196 -8.41 -17.21 -58.91
C SER A 196 -9.61 -17.98 -59.45
N GLY A 197 -9.79 -17.87 -60.77
CA GLY A 197 -10.86 -18.48 -61.53
C GLY A 197 -11.01 -20.00 -61.36
N ALA A 198 -12.09 -20.48 -61.95
CA ALA A 198 -12.60 -21.85 -62.00
C ALA A 198 -11.65 -22.89 -62.64
N GLY A 199 -10.45 -23.04 -62.09
CA GLY A 199 -9.55 -24.18 -62.29
C GLY A 199 -9.35 -24.87 -60.95
N GLY A 200 -9.47 -26.20 -60.91
CA GLY A 200 -9.47 -27.01 -59.69
C GLY A 200 -8.43 -26.55 -58.67
N GLY A 201 -8.90 -25.95 -57.58
CA GLY A 201 -8.05 -25.53 -56.47
C GLY A 201 -7.27 -26.73 -55.96
N ASN A 202 -5.95 -26.62 -55.92
CA ASN A 202 -5.07 -27.69 -55.50
C ASN A 202 -5.44 -28.08 -54.06
N ALA A 203 -5.72 -29.35 -53.79
CA ALA A 203 -6.20 -29.80 -52.47
C ALA A 203 -5.27 -29.38 -51.32
N ALA A 204 -3.97 -29.28 -51.62
CA ALA A 204 -2.95 -28.77 -50.71
C ALA A 204 -3.18 -27.30 -50.30
N GLU A 205 -3.62 -26.43 -51.20
CA GLU A 205 -3.86 -25.01 -50.91
C GLU A 205 -5.12 -24.78 -50.07
N ALA A 206 -6.17 -25.55 -50.34
CA ALA A 206 -7.39 -25.55 -49.54
C ALA A 206 -7.10 -26.02 -48.11
N GLN A 207 -6.33 -27.10 -47.97
CA GLN A 207 -5.91 -27.62 -46.67
C GLN A 207 -5.03 -26.61 -45.91
N ALA A 208 -4.02 -26.02 -46.56
CA ALA A 208 -3.14 -25.04 -45.93
C ALA A 208 -3.90 -23.78 -45.48
N SER A 209 -4.88 -23.33 -46.27
CA SER A 209 -5.75 -22.21 -45.88
C SER A 209 -6.63 -22.56 -44.69
N PHE A 210 -7.19 -23.77 -44.66
CA PHE A 210 -7.99 -24.26 -43.54
C PHE A 210 -7.18 -24.33 -42.25
N GLU A 211 -5.97 -24.90 -42.30
CA GLU A 211 -5.08 -25.00 -41.14
C GLU A 211 -4.65 -23.64 -40.59
N ARG A 212 -4.39 -22.66 -41.46
CA ARG A 212 -4.09 -21.29 -41.03
C ARG A 212 -5.25 -20.66 -40.26
N VAL A 213 -6.47 -20.77 -40.80
CA VAL A 213 -7.68 -20.25 -40.13
C VAL A 213 -7.97 -21.03 -38.84
N ARG A 214 -7.67 -22.34 -38.79
CA ARG A 214 -7.81 -23.14 -37.58
C ARG A 214 -6.83 -22.69 -36.49
N HIS A 215 -5.58 -22.44 -36.84
CA HIS A 215 -4.60 -21.91 -35.90
C HIS A 215 -5.03 -20.54 -35.34
N GLU A 216 -5.55 -19.66 -36.20
CA GLU A 216 -6.11 -18.38 -35.77
C GLU A 216 -7.30 -18.59 -34.81
N PHE A 217 -8.15 -19.59 -35.04
CA PHE A 217 -9.26 -19.94 -34.14
C PHE A 217 -8.74 -20.42 -32.78
N ASP A 218 -7.77 -21.33 -32.77
CA ASP A 218 -7.15 -21.87 -31.55
C ASP A 218 -6.50 -20.75 -30.72
N GLU A 219 -5.83 -19.79 -31.36
CA GLU A 219 -5.29 -18.60 -30.68
C GLU A 219 -6.37 -17.76 -30.01
N ARG A 220 -7.52 -17.55 -30.66
CA ARG A 220 -8.65 -16.80 -30.09
C ARG A 220 -9.27 -17.52 -28.90
N LEU A 221 -9.33 -18.85 -28.93
CA LEU A 221 -9.78 -19.65 -27.79
C LEU A 221 -8.83 -19.50 -26.59
N VAL A 222 -7.52 -19.56 -26.81
CA VAL A 222 -6.51 -19.36 -25.76
C VAL A 222 -6.60 -17.97 -25.14
N GLN A 223 -6.91 -16.95 -25.94
CA GLN A 223 -7.07 -15.57 -25.48
C GLN A 223 -8.42 -15.29 -24.82
N PHE A 224 -9.36 -16.24 -24.79
CA PHE A 224 -10.75 -16.05 -24.33
C PHE A 224 -11.48 -14.93 -25.10
N ASP A 225 -11.30 -14.88 -26.43
CA ASP A 225 -11.97 -13.94 -27.32
C ASP A 225 -13.15 -14.61 -28.06
N PRO A 226 -14.37 -14.64 -27.49
CA PRO A 226 -15.53 -15.27 -28.13
C PRO A 226 -15.92 -14.57 -29.43
N GLY A 227 -15.77 -13.24 -29.50
CA GLY A 227 -16.10 -12.47 -30.70
C GLY A 227 -15.18 -12.83 -31.86
N GLY A 228 -13.87 -12.82 -31.62
CA GLY A 228 -12.87 -13.24 -32.60
C GLY A 228 -13.02 -14.71 -33.01
N ALA A 229 -13.22 -15.61 -32.03
CA ALA A 229 -13.40 -17.04 -32.30
C ALA A 229 -14.65 -17.32 -33.15
N GLN A 230 -15.77 -16.63 -32.90
CA GLN A 230 -16.99 -16.76 -33.71
C GLN A 230 -16.77 -16.31 -35.16
N VAL A 231 -16.04 -15.20 -35.37
CA VAL A 231 -15.72 -14.70 -36.71
C VAL A 231 -14.83 -15.70 -37.45
N THR A 232 -13.83 -16.26 -36.78
CA THR A 232 -12.94 -17.26 -37.38
C THR A 232 -13.66 -18.58 -37.66
N LEU A 233 -14.59 -19.00 -36.80
CA LEU A 233 -15.46 -20.16 -37.05
C LEU A 233 -16.29 -20.00 -38.32
N ARG A 234 -16.92 -18.84 -38.53
CA ARG A 234 -17.66 -18.55 -39.77
C ARG A 234 -16.77 -18.65 -41.02
N ARG A 235 -15.48 -18.27 -40.90
CA ARG A 235 -14.50 -18.44 -42.00
C ARG A 235 -14.17 -19.91 -42.24
N LEU A 236 -14.04 -20.72 -41.20
CA LEU A 236 -13.87 -22.17 -41.33
C LEU A 236 -15.08 -22.82 -42.01
N GLU A 237 -16.29 -22.45 -41.61
CA GLU A 237 -17.55 -22.91 -42.21
C GLU A 237 -17.66 -22.55 -43.70
N ALA A 238 -17.27 -21.33 -44.07
CA ALA A 238 -17.24 -20.89 -45.46
C ALA A 238 -16.22 -21.67 -46.31
N LEU A 239 -15.01 -21.92 -45.77
CA LEU A 239 -13.99 -22.74 -46.44
C LEU A 239 -14.45 -24.18 -46.62
N GLN A 240 -15.05 -24.78 -45.58
CA GLN A 240 -15.58 -26.13 -45.64
C GLN A 240 -16.72 -26.24 -46.65
N SER A 241 -17.61 -25.24 -46.73
CA SER A 241 -18.70 -25.21 -47.70
C SER A 241 -18.18 -25.12 -49.15
N ARG A 242 -17.13 -24.33 -49.38
CA ARG A 242 -16.49 -24.16 -50.70
C ARG A 242 -15.71 -25.40 -51.14
N PHE A 243 -15.09 -26.13 -50.21
CA PHE A 243 -14.24 -27.29 -50.48
C PHE A 243 -14.77 -28.55 -49.79
N ALA A 244 -16.08 -28.78 -49.82
CA ALA A 244 -16.75 -29.84 -49.06
C ALA A 244 -16.24 -31.26 -49.36
N ALA A 245 -15.77 -31.53 -50.58
CA ALA A 245 -15.19 -32.81 -50.97
C ALA A 245 -13.78 -33.05 -50.42
N LEU A 246 -13.07 -31.99 -50.01
CA LEU A 246 -11.67 -32.03 -49.59
C LEU A 246 -11.49 -31.83 -48.08
N LEU A 247 -12.43 -31.14 -47.42
CA LEU A 247 -12.34 -30.78 -46.02
C LEU A 247 -13.39 -31.52 -45.17
N PRO A 248 -13.00 -32.15 -44.05
CA PRO A 248 -13.92 -32.93 -43.23
C PRO A 248 -14.86 -32.05 -42.41
N ALA A 249 -16.17 -32.29 -42.50
CA ALA A 249 -17.19 -31.61 -41.69
C ALA A 249 -16.96 -31.75 -40.17
N ALA A 250 -16.42 -32.91 -39.74
CA ALA A 250 -16.08 -33.18 -38.35
C ALA A 250 -15.05 -32.21 -37.74
N ALA A 251 -14.28 -31.47 -38.54
CA ALA A 251 -13.41 -30.40 -38.03
C ALA A 251 -14.20 -29.16 -37.62
N ILE A 252 -15.28 -28.84 -38.32
CA ILE A 252 -16.19 -27.72 -37.98
C ILE A 252 -16.99 -28.05 -36.74
N ASP A 253 -17.52 -29.28 -36.63
CA ASP A 253 -18.28 -29.69 -35.44
C ASP A 253 -17.41 -29.66 -34.18
N ARG A 254 -16.13 -30.05 -34.29
CA ARG A 254 -15.16 -29.89 -33.20
C ARG A 254 -14.94 -28.42 -32.83
N ALA A 255 -14.71 -27.55 -33.81
CA ALA A 255 -14.53 -26.12 -33.57
C ALA A 255 -15.77 -25.47 -32.89
N ARG A 256 -16.99 -25.87 -33.28
CA ARG A 256 -18.23 -25.44 -32.60
C ARG A 256 -18.28 -25.91 -31.14
N ALA A 257 -17.94 -27.18 -30.89
CA ALA A 257 -17.89 -27.71 -29.53
C ALA A 257 -16.81 -27.02 -28.69
N ASP A 258 -15.65 -26.70 -29.26
CA ASP A 258 -14.57 -25.97 -28.58
C ASP A 258 -14.98 -24.55 -28.21
N LEU A 259 -15.65 -23.84 -29.11
CA LEU A 259 -16.21 -22.52 -28.84
C LEU A 259 -17.20 -22.57 -27.68
N ALA A 260 -18.15 -23.50 -27.70
CA ALA A 260 -19.14 -23.67 -26.63
C ALA A 260 -18.48 -24.00 -25.28
N ARG A 261 -17.47 -24.88 -25.26
CA ARG A 261 -16.70 -25.20 -24.05
C ARG A 261 -15.94 -23.99 -23.51
N MET A 262 -15.33 -23.19 -24.38
CA MET A 262 -14.64 -21.96 -23.99
C MET A 262 -15.61 -20.93 -23.42
N GLU A 263 -16.79 -20.75 -24.03
CA GLU A 263 -17.82 -19.84 -23.52
C GLU A 263 -18.33 -20.25 -22.13
N GLN A 264 -18.61 -21.54 -21.93
CA GLN A 264 -18.96 -22.07 -20.61
C GLN A 264 -17.84 -21.81 -19.60
N ARG A 265 -16.59 -22.12 -19.96
CA ARG A 265 -15.45 -21.90 -19.07
C ARG A 265 -15.25 -20.42 -18.74
N ARG A 266 -15.54 -19.53 -19.70
CA ARG A 266 -15.50 -18.08 -19.50
C ARG A 266 -16.54 -17.63 -18.46
N GLN A 267 -17.77 -18.15 -18.55
CA GLN A 267 -18.83 -17.86 -17.59
C GLN A 267 -18.46 -18.33 -16.18
N GLU A 268 -17.93 -19.54 -16.03
CA GLU A 268 -17.43 -20.07 -14.75
C GLU A 268 -16.37 -19.14 -14.15
N LEU A 269 -15.39 -18.73 -14.95
CA LEU A 269 -14.33 -17.83 -14.50
C LEU A 269 -14.85 -16.43 -14.15
N HIS A 270 -15.86 -15.91 -14.85
CA HIS A 270 -16.51 -14.67 -14.46
C HIS A 270 -17.20 -14.80 -13.11
N ALA A 271 -17.90 -15.90 -12.84
CA ALA A 271 -18.49 -16.16 -11.55
C ALA A 271 -17.44 -16.30 -10.44
N GLU A 272 -16.30 -16.97 -10.71
CA GLU A 272 -15.17 -17.05 -9.77
C GLU A 272 -14.58 -15.66 -9.46
N ILE A 273 -14.41 -14.80 -10.47
CA ILE A 273 -13.93 -13.41 -10.29
C ILE A 273 -14.90 -12.62 -9.41
N ASP A 274 -16.20 -12.73 -9.65
CA ASP A 274 -17.21 -12.02 -8.88
C ASP A 274 -17.27 -12.51 -7.43
N ALA A 275 -17.22 -13.82 -7.22
CA ALA A 275 -17.14 -14.40 -5.88
C ALA A 275 -15.89 -13.92 -5.13
N LEU A 276 -14.73 -13.90 -5.80
CA LEU A 276 -13.49 -13.41 -5.23
C LEU A 276 -13.55 -11.91 -4.89
N ALA A 277 -14.17 -11.09 -5.75
CA ALA A 277 -14.36 -9.66 -5.51
C ALA A 277 -15.29 -9.39 -4.32
N VAL A 278 -16.39 -10.15 -4.20
CA VAL A 278 -17.32 -10.08 -3.06
C VAL A 278 -16.61 -10.46 -1.77
N TRP A 279 -15.90 -11.60 -1.78
CA TRP A 279 -15.14 -12.06 -0.62
C TRP A 279 -14.08 -11.05 -0.19
N ALA A 280 -13.30 -10.51 -1.12
CA ALA A 280 -12.27 -9.50 -0.83
C ALA A 280 -12.85 -8.22 -0.25
N THR A 281 -14.01 -7.78 -0.76
CA THR A 281 -14.72 -6.60 -0.24
C THR A 281 -15.23 -6.86 1.18
N ALA A 282 -15.74 -8.06 1.47
CA ALA A 282 -16.18 -8.44 2.81
C ALA A 282 -15.00 -8.50 3.79
N ALA A 283 -13.90 -9.14 3.40
CA ALA A 283 -12.67 -9.19 4.19
C ALA A 283 -12.13 -7.78 4.51
N ALA A 284 -12.14 -6.87 3.54
CA ALA A 284 -11.77 -5.47 3.74
C ALA A 284 -12.68 -4.74 4.74
N ARG A 285 -14.00 -4.93 4.68
CA ARG A 285 -14.95 -4.35 5.65
C ARG A 285 -14.76 -4.87 7.08
N GLU A 286 -14.26 -6.09 7.21
CA GLU A 286 -13.97 -6.74 8.48
C GLU A 286 -12.56 -6.43 9.02
N GLY A 287 -11.74 -5.64 8.31
CA GLY A 287 -10.37 -5.33 8.71
C GLY A 287 -9.37 -6.46 8.45
N LYS A 288 -9.76 -7.48 7.69
CA LYS A 288 -8.88 -8.61 7.30
C LYS A 288 -8.01 -8.21 6.10
N HIS A 289 -7.11 -7.24 6.30
CA HIS A 289 -6.31 -6.63 5.23
C HIS A 289 -5.44 -7.64 4.46
N ASP A 290 -4.90 -8.66 5.14
CA ASP A 290 -4.09 -9.70 4.50
C ASP A 290 -4.91 -10.56 3.51
N GLU A 291 -6.13 -10.92 3.89
CA GLU A 291 -7.07 -11.68 3.05
C GLU A 291 -7.49 -10.84 1.83
N ALA A 292 -7.86 -9.59 2.05
CA ALA A 292 -8.20 -8.66 0.97
C ALA A 292 -7.02 -8.44 0.00
N ALA A 293 -5.79 -8.28 0.51
CA ALA A 293 -4.58 -8.14 -0.28
C ALA A 293 -4.26 -9.41 -1.08
N GLN A 294 -4.47 -10.60 -0.49
CA GLN A 294 -4.31 -11.87 -1.18
C GLN A 294 -5.28 -12.01 -2.35
N ALA A 295 -6.56 -11.66 -2.15
CA ALA A 295 -7.53 -11.62 -3.24
C ALA A 295 -7.12 -10.65 -4.35
N LEU A 296 -6.68 -9.43 -4.01
CA LEU A 296 -6.23 -8.44 -4.99
C LEU A 296 -5.04 -8.95 -5.82
N ARG A 297 -4.07 -9.63 -5.20
CA ARG A 297 -2.96 -10.26 -5.93
C ARG A 297 -3.45 -11.33 -6.92
N ARG A 298 -4.41 -12.16 -6.50
CA ARG A 298 -5.02 -13.17 -7.37
C ARG A 298 -5.79 -12.54 -8.54
N LEU A 299 -6.59 -11.51 -8.28
CA LEU A 299 -7.30 -10.74 -9.31
C LEU A 299 -6.33 -10.06 -10.29
N SER A 300 -5.22 -9.50 -9.78
CA SER A 300 -4.18 -8.89 -10.60
C SER A 300 -3.49 -9.92 -11.51
N THR A 301 -3.23 -11.12 -11.00
CA THR A 301 -2.66 -12.23 -11.80
C THR A 301 -3.65 -12.68 -12.89
N LEU A 302 -4.94 -12.76 -12.57
CA LEU A 302 -5.98 -13.08 -13.55
C LEU A 302 -6.09 -12.00 -14.63
N HIS A 303 -6.03 -10.73 -14.25
CA HIS A 303 -6.02 -9.61 -15.18
C HIS A 303 -4.80 -9.63 -16.12
N ALA A 304 -3.59 -9.82 -15.57
CA ALA A 304 -2.36 -9.86 -16.36
C ALA A 304 -2.30 -11.06 -17.32
N SER A 305 -2.79 -12.22 -16.90
CA SER A 305 -2.80 -13.43 -17.73
C SER A 305 -3.96 -13.48 -18.74
N ARG A 306 -5.08 -12.80 -18.46
CA ARG A 306 -6.33 -12.88 -19.23
C ARG A 306 -7.06 -11.53 -19.29
N PRO A 307 -6.51 -10.54 -20.02
CA PRO A 307 -7.06 -9.18 -20.05
C PRO A 307 -8.46 -9.07 -20.68
N LEU A 308 -8.83 -9.99 -21.59
CA LEU A 308 -10.18 -10.04 -22.18
C LEU A 308 -11.23 -10.60 -21.22
N LEU A 309 -10.81 -11.40 -20.23
CA LEU A 309 -11.70 -11.94 -19.20
C LEU A 309 -11.97 -10.89 -18.10
N LEU A 310 -10.92 -10.18 -17.67
CA LEU A 310 -10.98 -9.13 -16.66
C LEU A 310 -10.34 -7.85 -17.22
N SER A 311 -11.17 -6.97 -17.77
CA SER A 311 -10.73 -5.70 -18.34
C SER A 311 -10.16 -4.75 -17.30
N ASP A 312 -9.34 -3.80 -17.74
CA ASP A 312 -8.77 -2.74 -16.88
C ASP A 312 -9.86 -1.98 -16.10
N ALA A 313 -10.96 -1.63 -16.78
CA ALA A 313 -12.06 -0.90 -16.17
C ALA A 313 -12.68 -1.68 -15.00
N ARG A 314 -12.99 -2.97 -15.23
CA ARG A 314 -13.59 -3.83 -14.21
C ARG A 314 -12.62 -4.14 -13.08
N PHE A 315 -11.35 -4.40 -13.38
CA PHE A 315 -10.32 -4.62 -12.36
C PHE A 315 -10.16 -3.38 -11.47
N ASN A 316 -10.06 -2.19 -12.06
CA ASN A 316 -9.95 -0.94 -11.32
C ASN A 316 -11.18 -0.63 -10.47
N GLU A 317 -12.38 -0.95 -10.97
CA GLU A 317 -13.61 -0.82 -10.19
C GLU A 317 -13.60 -1.74 -8.96
N ILE A 318 -13.25 -3.02 -9.13
CA ILE A 318 -13.14 -3.98 -8.02
C ILE A 318 -12.08 -3.50 -7.01
N ARG A 319 -10.92 -3.08 -7.50
CA ARG A 319 -9.84 -2.55 -6.66
C ARG A 319 -10.31 -1.35 -5.85
N ARG A 320 -10.96 -0.37 -6.48
CA ARG A 320 -11.52 0.80 -5.79
C ARG A 320 -12.51 0.39 -4.70
N ARG A 321 -13.40 -0.56 -4.97
CA ARG A 321 -14.38 -1.06 -3.98
C ARG A 321 -13.71 -1.69 -2.76
N ILE A 322 -12.65 -2.48 -2.96
CA ILE A 322 -11.91 -3.13 -1.86
C ILE A 322 -11.13 -2.09 -1.04
N THR A 323 -10.48 -1.14 -1.70
CA THR A 323 -9.76 -0.05 -1.02
C THR A 323 -10.72 0.84 -0.23
N GLU A 324 -11.85 1.23 -0.82
CA GLU A 324 -12.88 2.02 -0.12
C GLU A 324 -13.44 1.27 1.10
N ALA A 325 -13.71 -0.04 0.96
CA ALA A 325 -14.16 -0.87 2.07
C ALA A 325 -13.15 -0.95 3.21
N SER A 326 -11.84 -0.98 2.91
CA SER A 326 -10.78 -0.98 3.92
C SER A 326 -10.73 0.36 4.64
N ARG A 327 -10.80 1.47 3.89
CA ARG A 327 -10.84 2.83 4.44
C ARG A 327 -12.01 3.04 5.39
N VAL A 328 -13.21 2.58 5.01
CA VAL A 328 -14.41 2.67 5.87
C VAL A 328 -14.22 1.90 7.19
N HIS A 329 -13.50 0.77 7.17
CA HIS A 329 -13.19 0.03 8.39
C HIS A 329 -12.20 0.80 9.28
N GLU A 330 -11.12 1.32 8.69
CA GLU A 330 -10.11 2.13 9.39
C GLU A 330 -10.76 3.38 10.01
N ASP A 331 -11.58 4.11 9.25
CA ASP A 331 -12.31 5.27 9.74
C ASP A 331 -13.21 4.89 10.93
N ARG A 332 -13.90 3.74 10.86
CA ARG A 332 -14.73 3.26 11.97
C ARG A 332 -13.90 3.00 13.23
N LEU A 333 -12.74 2.34 13.11
CA LEU A 333 -11.85 2.09 14.24
C LEU A 333 -11.32 3.39 14.85
N ALA A 334 -10.95 4.36 14.00
CA ALA A 334 -10.49 5.66 14.46
C ALA A 334 -11.60 6.44 15.19
N VAL A 335 -12.85 6.43 14.68
CA VAL A 335 -14.01 7.00 15.39
C VAL A 335 -14.24 6.30 16.73
N GLU A 336 -14.18 4.97 16.77
CA GLU A 336 -14.37 4.21 18.01
C GLU A 336 -13.30 4.56 19.06
N ALA A 337 -12.04 4.68 18.64
CA ALA A 337 -10.92 5.09 19.50
C ALA A 337 -11.09 6.53 20.02
N LEU A 338 -11.44 7.46 19.14
CA LEU A 338 -11.71 8.86 19.49
C LEU A 338 -12.82 8.97 20.54
N LEU A 339 -13.97 8.34 20.30
CA LEU A 339 -15.09 8.35 21.24
C LEU A 339 -14.77 7.65 22.56
N ALA A 340 -13.98 6.57 22.54
CA ALA A 340 -13.53 5.91 23.76
C ALA A 340 -12.66 6.86 24.60
N ARG A 341 -11.76 7.61 23.96
CA ARG A 341 -10.90 8.57 24.64
C ARG A 341 -11.68 9.75 25.20
N GLU A 342 -12.61 10.33 24.43
CA GLU A 342 -13.50 11.40 24.89
C GLU A 342 -14.29 10.97 26.14
N ARG A 343 -14.84 9.75 26.13
CA ARG A 343 -15.57 9.20 27.27
C ARG A 343 -14.67 8.99 28.49
N ALA A 344 -13.44 8.54 28.31
CA ALA A 344 -12.48 8.38 29.40
C ALA A 344 -12.19 9.72 30.08
N VAL A 345 -11.85 10.75 29.30
CA VAL A 345 -11.59 12.11 29.82
C VAL A 345 -12.83 12.71 30.50
N ALA A 346 -14.01 12.56 29.90
CA ALA A 346 -15.25 13.02 30.52
C ALA A 346 -15.56 12.28 31.84
N GLY A 347 -15.21 10.98 31.92
CA GLY A 347 -15.31 10.17 33.13
C GLY A 347 -14.37 10.64 34.24
N GLU A 348 -13.11 10.92 33.90
CA GLU A 348 -12.10 11.47 34.81
C GLU A 348 -12.59 12.79 35.41
N LEU A 349 -13.02 13.75 34.59
CA LEU A 349 -13.52 15.04 35.05
C LEU A 349 -14.78 14.91 35.92
N ARG A 350 -15.67 13.97 35.60
CA ARG A 350 -16.89 13.72 36.40
C ARG A 350 -16.53 13.17 37.78
N SER A 351 -15.61 12.21 37.85
CA SER A 351 -15.13 11.63 39.10
C SER A 351 -14.47 12.68 40.01
N LEU A 352 -13.69 13.59 39.43
CA LEU A 352 -13.11 14.73 40.15
C LEU A 352 -14.21 15.67 40.69
N ALA A 353 -15.20 15.99 39.86
CA ALA A 353 -16.33 16.84 40.26
C ALA A 353 -17.18 16.22 41.37
N GLU A 354 -17.39 14.90 41.34
CA GLU A 354 -18.12 14.14 42.35
C GLU A 354 -17.36 14.12 43.67
N SER A 355 -16.05 13.87 43.65
CA SER A 355 -15.20 13.87 44.86
C SER A 355 -15.23 15.23 45.55
N ILE A 356 -15.09 16.32 44.79
CA ILE A 356 -15.16 17.70 45.33
C ILE A 356 -16.54 18.00 45.92
N ARG A 357 -17.62 17.56 45.27
CA ARG A 357 -18.98 17.77 45.76
C ARG A 357 -19.31 16.93 47.00
N ARG A 358 -18.85 15.68 47.04
CA ARG A 358 -19.02 14.79 48.18
C ARG A 358 -18.39 15.39 49.42
N PHE A 359 -17.16 15.91 49.30
CA PHE A 359 -16.52 16.62 50.40
C PHE A 359 -17.33 17.84 50.85
N HIS A 360 -17.87 18.64 49.92
CA HIS A 360 -18.78 19.75 50.24
C HIS A 360 -20.03 19.33 51.04
N ASP A 361 -20.57 18.16 50.76
CA ASP A 361 -21.76 17.66 51.44
C ASP A 361 -21.42 17.13 52.84
N VAL A 362 -20.32 16.38 52.97
CA VAL A 362 -19.82 15.86 54.25
C VAL A 362 -19.39 17.01 55.17
N ALA A 363 -18.62 17.98 54.67
CA ALA A 363 -18.14 19.12 55.44
C ALA A 363 -19.26 20.04 55.98
N ARG A 364 -20.48 19.94 55.44
CA ARG A 364 -21.65 20.68 55.92
C ARG A 364 -22.46 19.93 56.98
N ARG A 365 -22.30 18.60 57.07
CA ARG A 365 -23.14 17.72 57.89
C ARG A 365 -22.39 17.15 59.09
N GLU A 366 -21.13 16.77 58.87
CA GLU A 366 -20.33 16.06 59.84
C GLU A 366 -19.37 16.98 60.59
N SER A 367 -19.07 16.62 61.83
CA SER A 367 -17.99 17.26 62.60
C SER A 367 -16.62 17.00 61.95
N SER A 368 -15.70 17.96 62.09
CA SER A 368 -14.32 17.84 61.60
C SER A 368 -13.54 16.70 62.25
N GLU A 369 -13.98 16.21 63.41
CA GLU A 369 -13.38 15.06 64.12
C GLU A 369 -13.92 13.70 63.64
N SER A 370 -14.93 13.68 62.77
CA SER A 370 -15.51 12.42 62.29
C SER A 370 -14.57 11.70 61.32
N ALA A 371 -14.55 10.36 61.37
CA ALA A 371 -13.80 9.54 60.42
C ALA A 371 -14.27 9.73 58.97
N GLU A 372 -15.56 10.00 58.77
CA GLU A 372 -16.14 10.27 57.45
C GLU A 372 -15.63 11.60 56.87
N TYR A 373 -15.52 12.65 57.68
CA TYR A 373 -14.89 13.90 57.27
C TYR A 373 -13.42 13.71 56.88
N ALA A 374 -12.65 12.98 57.69
CA ALA A 374 -11.25 12.69 57.40
C ALA A 374 -11.04 11.92 56.08
N ALA A 375 -11.89 10.92 55.81
CA ALA A 375 -11.86 10.16 54.56
C ALA A 375 -12.23 11.04 53.35
N ALA A 376 -13.31 11.82 53.44
CA ALA A 376 -13.73 12.72 52.38
C ALA A 376 -12.69 13.83 52.10
N LEU A 377 -11.99 14.32 53.14
CA LEU A 377 -10.91 15.29 53.01
C LEU A 377 -9.70 14.70 52.28
N ALA A 378 -9.35 13.44 52.54
CA ALA A 378 -8.27 12.76 51.83
C ALA A 378 -8.60 12.58 50.33
N GLU A 379 -9.82 12.13 50.00
CA GLU A 379 -10.32 12.04 48.63
C GLU A 379 -10.33 13.42 47.94
N TYR A 380 -10.80 14.47 48.63
CA TYR A 380 -10.79 15.84 48.14
C TYR A 380 -9.37 16.31 47.81
N ARG A 381 -8.41 16.15 48.72
CA ARG A 381 -7.01 16.56 48.50
C ARG A 381 -6.40 15.85 47.29
N ALA A 382 -6.67 14.56 47.12
CA ALA A 382 -6.23 13.82 45.94
C ALA A 382 -6.88 14.36 44.65
N ALA A 383 -8.19 14.66 44.68
CA ALA A 383 -8.89 15.26 43.54
C ALA A 383 -8.37 16.67 43.21
N VAL A 384 -8.06 17.49 44.21
CA VAL A 384 -7.47 18.83 44.03
C VAL A 384 -6.10 18.73 43.37
N GLU A 385 -5.24 17.84 43.86
CA GLU A 385 -3.92 17.65 43.27
C GLU A 385 -4.04 17.20 41.81
N SER A 386 -4.96 16.27 41.53
CA SER A 386 -5.26 15.86 40.17
C SER A 386 -5.73 17.05 39.31
N VAL A 387 -6.68 17.87 39.77
CA VAL A 387 -7.13 19.06 39.02
C VAL A 387 -5.99 20.06 38.75
N ARG A 388 -5.01 20.15 39.67
CA ARG A 388 -3.81 21.00 39.48
C ARG A 388 -2.87 20.42 38.43
N THR A 389 -2.70 19.09 38.37
CA THR A 389 -1.87 18.43 37.34
C THR A 389 -2.53 18.42 35.95
N HIS A 390 -3.86 18.59 35.86
CA HIS A 390 -4.56 18.80 34.59
C HIS A 390 -4.37 20.24 34.10
N ASP A 391 -3.13 20.61 33.82
CA ASP A 391 -2.72 21.97 33.46
C ASP A 391 -2.75 22.22 31.94
N THR A 392 -2.07 23.29 31.49
CA THR A 392 -1.95 23.61 30.06
C THR A 392 -1.19 22.53 29.31
N GLU A 393 -0.18 21.90 29.93
CA GLU A 393 0.61 20.83 29.30
C GLU A 393 -0.24 19.57 29.10
N TRP A 394 -1.06 19.19 30.09
CA TRP A 394 -2.02 18.10 29.94
C TRP A 394 -3.02 18.37 28.81
N LEU A 395 -3.58 19.59 28.74
CA LEU A 395 -4.49 19.97 27.66
C LEU A 395 -3.83 19.91 26.29
N THR A 396 -2.58 20.38 26.18
CA THR A 396 -1.81 20.29 24.93
C THR A 396 -1.55 18.83 24.56
N ALA A 397 -1.18 17.98 25.52
CA ALA A 397 -0.99 16.55 25.27
C ALA A 397 -2.29 15.88 24.79
N LEU A 398 -3.43 16.20 25.41
CA LEU A 398 -4.74 15.72 24.97
C LEU A 398 -5.08 16.22 23.56
N THR A 399 -4.86 17.50 23.25
CA THR A 399 -5.09 18.02 21.89
C THR A 399 -4.24 17.28 20.87
N LEU A 400 -2.95 17.07 21.13
CA LEU A 400 -2.07 16.31 20.24
C LEU A 400 -2.52 14.86 20.06
N GLU A 401 -2.98 14.21 21.13
CA GLU A 401 -3.52 12.85 21.08
C GLU A 401 -4.79 12.78 20.21
N LEU A 402 -5.71 13.72 20.36
CA LEU A 402 -6.92 13.78 19.53
C LEU A 402 -6.61 14.16 18.08
N ASP A 403 -5.63 15.02 17.84
CA ASP A 403 -5.16 15.38 16.50
C ASP A 403 -4.54 14.16 15.77
N GLU A 404 -3.81 13.30 16.49
CA GLU A 404 -3.28 12.05 15.95
C GLU A 404 -4.42 11.09 15.55
N LEU A 405 -5.44 10.95 16.41
CA LEU A 405 -6.64 10.14 16.09
C LEU A 405 -7.46 10.74 14.93
N LEU A 406 -7.47 12.06 14.78
CA LEU A 406 -8.08 12.74 13.63
C LEU A 406 -7.29 12.53 12.35
N ALA A 407 -5.96 12.47 12.41
CA ALA A 407 -5.12 12.25 11.23
C ALA A 407 -5.38 10.88 10.58
N ASP A 408 -5.82 9.91 11.38
CA ASP A 408 -6.22 8.57 10.90
C ASP A 408 -7.63 8.54 10.28
N LEU A 409 -8.44 9.58 10.48
CA LEU A 409 -9.77 9.72 9.88
C LEU A 409 -9.70 10.36 8.50
N HIS A 410 -10.22 9.67 7.50
CA HIS A 410 -10.33 10.22 6.14
C HIS A 410 -11.57 11.11 5.95
N ASP A 411 -11.79 12.07 6.87
CA ASP A 411 -12.90 13.02 6.80
C ASP A 411 -12.55 14.21 5.89
N THR A 412 -13.26 14.33 4.76
CA THR A 412 -13.11 15.48 3.84
C THR A 412 -14.07 16.63 4.14
N SER A 413 -14.87 16.53 5.20
CA SER A 413 -15.96 17.46 5.53
C SER A 413 -15.68 18.35 6.75
N ASP A 414 -14.48 18.25 7.33
CA ASP A 414 -14.02 18.94 8.54
C ASP A 414 -14.94 18.74 9.76
N ARG A 415 -15.84 17.75 9.73
CA ARG A 415 -16.82 17.53 10.79
C ARG A 415 -16.17 16.96 12.03
N ALA A 416 -15.24 16.03 11.86
CA ALA A 416 -14.50 15.42 12.96
C ALA A 416 -13.64 16.47 13.69
N GLU A 417 -12.95 17.33 12.94
CA GLU A 417 -12.15 18.43 13.51
C GLU A 417 -13.00 19.44 14.30
N GLN A 418 -14.16 19.83 13.76
CA GLN A 418 -15.11 20.69 14.47
C GLN A 418 -15.69 20.04 15.73
N HIS A 419 -15.85 18.71 15.74
CA HIS A 419 -16.31 17.97 16.92
C HIS A 419 -15.25 17.96 18.02
N VAL A 420 -14.00 17.63 17.66
CA VAL A 420 -12.86 17.62 18.60
C VAL A 420 -12.59 19.00 19.17
N SER A 421 -12.65 20.05 18.34
CA SER A 421 -12.49 21.44 18.80
C SER A 421 -13.52 21.80 19.88
N ARG A 422 -14.80 21.47 19.64
CA ARG A 422 -15.88 21.67 20.61
C ARG A 422 -15.67 20.84 21.89
N PHE A 423 -15.19 19.60 21.75
CA PHE A 423 -14.87 18.76 22.90
C PHE A 423 -13.77 19.38 23.77
N ILE A 424 -12.68 19.86 23.17
CA ILE A 424 -11.59 20.53 23.89
C ILE A 424 -12.06 21.80 24.60
N GLU A 425 -12.93 22.60 23.96
CA GLU A 425 -13.55 23.77 24.60
C GLU A 425 -14.35 23.38 25.85
N ASN A 426 -15.17 22.33 25.76
CA ASN A 426 -15.95 21.82 26.90
C ASN A 426 -15.05 21.32 28.04
N VAL A 427 -13.94 20.63 27.72
CA VAL A 427 -12.94 20.18 28.70
C VAL A 427 -12.30 21.38 29.41
N ARG A 428 -11.92 22.42 28.67
CA ARG A 428 -11.36 23.66 29.23
C ARG A 428 -12.33 24.34 30.18
N GLU A 429 -13.60 24.47 29.79
CA GLU A 429 -14.64 25.06 30.62
C GLU A 429 -14.87 24.27 31.91
N ALA A 430 -14.93 22.93 31.81
CA ALA A 430 -15.08 22.04 32.94
C ALA A 430 -13.91 22.17 33.94
N LEU A 431 -12.67 22.16 33.47
CA LEU A 431 -11.49 22.37 34.31
C LEU A 431 -11.49 23.75 34.97
N ALA A 432 -11.84 24.81 34.24
CA ALA A 432 -11.94 26.15 34.80
C ALA A 432 -13.01 26.24 35.90
N LYS A 433 -14.14 25.52 35.74
CA LYS A 433 -15.18 25.42 36.77
C LYS A 433 -14.69 24.65 38.00
N LEU A 434 -13.98 23.53 37.81
CA LEU A 434 -13.40 22.75 38.91
C LEU A 434 -12.39 23.59 39.71
N ARG A 435 -11.46 24.27 39.03
CA ARG A 435 -10.46 25.14 39.68
C ARG A 435 -11.10 26.27 40.49
N ARG A 436 -12.17 26.90 39.97
CA ARG A 436 -12.94 27.92 40.73
C ARG A 436 -13.59 27.33 41.99
N ASN A 437 -14.13 26.12 41.91
CA ASN A 437 -14.72 25.46 43.08
C ASN A 437 -13.66 25.13 44.14
N VAL A 438 -12.49 24.63 43.72
CA VAL A 438 -11.35 24.36 44.61
C VAL A 438 -10.86 25.64 45.29
N ALA A 439 -10.63 26.72 44.54
CA ALA A 439 -10.17 27.99 45.11
C ALA A 439 -11.16 28.58 46.14
N ARG A 440 -12.47 28.42 45.90
CA ARG A 440 -13.52 28.84 46.84
C ARG A 440 -13.51 28.02 48.14
N LEU A 441 -13.08 26.76 48.08
CA LEU A 441 -13.03 25.85 49.21
C LEU A 441 -11.79 26.05 50.06
N ASP A 442 -10.62 26.14 49.42
CA ASP A 442 -9.35 26.34 50.13
C ASP A 442 -9.40 27.64 50.96
N GLY A 443 -9.95 28.73 50.39
CA GLY A 443 -10.15 29.97 51.15
C GLY A 443 -11.14 29.89 52.32
N ARG A 444 -12.06 28.91 52.34
CA ARG A 444 -12.98 28.65 53.47
C ARG A 444 -12.37 27.74 54.53
N LEU A 445 -11.48 26.84 54.14
CA LEU A 445 -10.74 25.96 55.05
C LEU A 445 -9.63 26.72 55.78
N ASP A 446 -9.01 27.71 55.14
CA ASP A 446 -7.97 28.54 55.77
C ASP A 446 -8.53 29.59 56.76
N SER A 447 -9.85 29.80 56.76
CA SER A 447 -10.54 30.80 57.61
C SER A 447 -11.39 30.19 58.73
N ALA A 448 -11.47 28.85 58.80
CA ALA A 448 -12.12 28.08 59.86
C ALA A 448 -11.04 27.42 60.72
#